data_AF-A0A932CRI7-F1
#
_entry.id   AF-A0A932CRI7-F1
#
_cell.length_a   1.000
_cell.length_b   1.000
_cell.length_c   1.000
_cell.angle_alpha   90.00
_cell.angle_beta   90.00
_cell.angle_gamma   90.00
#
_symmetry.space_group_name_H-M   'P 1'
#
loop_
_entity.id
_entity.type
_entity.pdbx_description
1 polymer ?
#
loop_
_entity_poly.entity_id
_entity_poly.type
_entity_poly.pdbx_seq_one_letter_code
_entity_poly.pdbx_strand_id
1 'polypeptide(L)'
;MPISRAISLILALLLAAGGCSRRRSGGRGGDDDDDDDDDRQADGGGEGEGEGEGEGEGEGEGEGERGYCTKTCGVAADCCNGVAGCPGDEYPLNWSCDAGFCRNGGCSNDDECTFGGVIEGFECHPWQGQRFCMPVCSGQPDCDEVSPDSSCEGEADDGQRFCATFCQVDDDCDGGGTCDRATGLCGCDDGADCTEPDTDCQPR
;
A
#
# COMPACT_ATOMS: atom_id res chain seq x y z
N MET A 1 -43.42 -6.71 -16.31
CA MET A 1 -44.30 -5.67 -15.70
C MET A 1 -43.39 -4.63 -15.09
N PRO A 2 -43.15 -3.48 -15.75
CA PRO A 2 -42.22 -2.46 -15.27
C PRO A 2 -42.97 -1.50 -14.32
N ILE A 3 -42.54 -1.42 -13.06
CA ILE A 3 -43.02 -0.41 -12.11
C ILE A 3 -41.95 0.66 -12.01
N SER A 4 -42.13 1.70 -12.82
CA SER A 4 -41.48 3.01 -12.69
C SER A 4 -41.90 3.69 -11.38
N ARG A 5 -40.92 4.09 -10.56
CA ARG A 5 -41.00 5.21 -9.60
C ARG A 5 -39.56 5.76 -9.47
N ALA A 6 -39.14 6.83 -10.14
CA ALA A 6 -39.59 8.21 -10.03
C ALA A 6 -39.64 8.69 -8.56
N ILE A 7 -38.45 8.94 -7.98
CA ILE A 7 -38.26 9.77 -6.78
C ILE A 7 -37.25 10.85 -7.21
N SER A 8 -37.73 11.90 -7.88
CA SER A 8 -37.90 13.24 -7.30
C SER A 8 -36.67 13.76 -6.54
N LEU A 9 -35.72 14.26 -7.34
CA LEU A 9 -35.12 15.59 -7.17
C LEU A 9 -36.00 16.53 -6.31
N ILE A 10 -35.46 17.04 -5.21
CA ILE A 10 -35.52 18.43 -4.71
C ILE A 10 -34.70 18.47 -3.41
N LEU A 11 -33.47 18.98 -3.49
CA LEU A 11 -32.87 19.70 -2.37
C LEU A 11 -31.82 20.71 -2.88
N ALA A 12 -32.31 21.71 -3.59
CA ALA A 12 -31.62 22.98 -3.70
C ALA A 12 -32.17 23.89 -2.58
N LEU A 13 -31.38 24.21 -1.57
CA LEU A 13 -31.42 25.53 -0.92
C LEU A 13 -30.24 25.76 0.06
N LEU A 14 -29.33 26.64 -0.37
CA LEU A 14 -28.74 27.80 0.32
C LEU A 14 -28.11 27.66 1.73
N LEU A 15 -26.90 28.24 1.84
CA LEU A 15 -26.24 28.96 2.97
C LEU A 15 -24.82 28.41 3.20
N ALA A 16 -23.73 29.18 3.25
CA ALA A 16 -23.52 30.61 3.19
C ALA A 16 -22.03 30.86 2.85
N ALA A 17 -21.75 31.97 2.17
CA ALA A 17 -20.42 32.51 2.02
C ALA A 17 -19.87 32.92 3.41
N GLY A 18 -18.88 32.17 3.90
CA GLY A 18 -18.09 32.51 5.09
C GLY A 18 -16.62 32.53 4.72
N GLY A 19 -16.08 33.73 4.46
CA GLY A 19 -14.67 33.92 4.19
C GLY A 19 -13.82 33.72 5.44
N CYS A 20 -12.69 33.04 5.28
CA CYS A 20 -11.53 33.20 6.16
C CYS A 20 -10.27 33.39 5.29
N SER A 21 -9.82 34.64 5.22
CA SER A 21 -8.49 35.03 4.78
C SER A 21 -7.42 34.28 5.56
N ARG A 22 -6.61 33.44 4.90
CA ARG A 22 -5.31 33.00 5.45
C ARG A 22 -4.19 33.77 4.78
N ARG A 23 -3.76 34.82 5.47
CA ARG A 23 -2.42 35.39 5.33
C ARG A 23 -1.42 34.41 5.92
N ARG A 24 -0.46 33.94 5.13
CA ARG A 24 0.91 33.59 5.57
C ARG A 24 1.83 34.27 4.56
N SER A 25 2.38 35.44 4.88
CA SER A 25 3.58 35.63 5.71
C SER A 25 4.74 34.81 5.17
N GLY A 26 5.68 35.50 4.54
CA GLY A 26 6.80 34.91 3.82
C GLY A 26 7.94 34.42 4.71
N GLY A 27 8.87 33.75 4.04
CA GLY A 27 10.26 33.48 4.40
C GLY A 27 10.90 32.95 3.12
N ARG A 28 11.73 33.71 2.38
CA ARG A 28 13.13 34.07 2.62
C ARG A 28 14.03 32.86 2.93
N GLY A 29 14.84 32.50 1.93
CA GLY A 29 16.29 32.36 2.07
C GLY A 29 16.82 30.93 2.07
N GLY A 30 17.76 30.67 1.16
CA GLY A 30 18.62 29.49 1.18
C GLY A 30 19.10 29.10 -0.22
N ASP A 31 19.85 29.99 -0.87
CA ASP A 31 20.79 29.61 -1.93
C ASP A 31 22.07 29.16 -1.20
N ASP A 32 22.39 27.87 -1.22
CA ASP A 32 23.68 27.33 -0.80
C ASP A 32 24.22 26.51 -1.98
N ASP A 33 24.85 27.25 -2.91
CA ASP A 33 25.96 26.78 -3.74
C ASP A 33 27.19 26.60 -2.84
N ASP A 34 28.07 25.63 -3.16
CA ASP A 34 29.49 25.43 -2.75
C ASP A 34 29.71 23.93 -2.46
N ASP A 35 30.23 23.16 -3.43
CA ASP A 35 31.66 22.84 -3.60
C ASP A 35 32.15 21.78 -2.59
N ASP A 36 32.47 20.57 -3.06
CA ASP A 36 33.75 19.93 -2.73
C ASP A 36 34.02 18.70 -3.62
N ASP A 37 35.14 18.81 -4.32
CA ASP A 37 35.91 17.79 -5.00
C ASP A 37 36.26 16.61 -4.09
N ASP A 38 36.34 15.39 -4.64
CA ASP A 38 37.53 14.54 -4.41
C ASP A 38 37.59 13.34 -5.37
N ASP A 39 38.47 13.49 -6.35
CA ASP A 39 39.11 12.44 -7.12
C ASP A 39 39.70 11.34 -6.22
N ARG A 40 39.24 10.09 -6.33
CA ARG A 40 40.10 8.91 -6.08
C ARG A 40 39.89 7.79 -7.09
N GLN A 41 40.64 7.97 -8.16
CA GLN A 41 41.28 6.94 -8.97
C GLN A 41 41.82 5.77 -8.14
N ALA A 42 41.41 4.55 -8.49
CA ALA A 42 42.16 3.32 -8.22
C ALA A 42 41.82 2.24 -9.26
N ASP A 43 42.53 2.31 -10.39
CA ASP A 43 42.73 1.16 -11.28
C ASP A 43 43.51 0.08 -10.52
N GLY A 44 42.88 -1.07 -10.31
CA GLY A 44 43.48 -2.24 -9.67
C GLY A 44 43.15 -3.50 -10.46
N GLY A 45 43.86 -3.71 -11.58
CA GLY A 45 43.84 -4.96 -12.33
C GLY A 45 44.39 -6.12 -11.50
N GLY A 46 43.63 -7.21 -11.46
CA GLY A 46 44.03 -8.49 -10.90
C GLY A 46 43.49 -9.61 -11.76
N GLU A 47 44.29 -10.05 -12.72
CA GLU A 47 44.06 -11.27 -13.50
C GLU A 47 44.40 -12.47 -12.61
N GLY A 48 43.36 -13.15 -12.11
CA GLY A 48 43.47 -14.39 -11.37
C GLY A 48 42.77 -15.51 -12.12
N GLU A 49 43.53 -16.26 -12.93
CA GLU A 49 43.06 -17.52 -13.51
C GLU A 49 43.08 -18.60 -12.43
N GLY A 50 41.90 -18.91 -11.91
CA GLY A 50 41.66 -20.04 -11.00
C GLY A 50 40.66 -21.00 -11.63
N GLU A 51 41.17 -22.03 -12.30
CA GLU A 51 40.36 -23.18 -12.72
C GLU A 51 40.00 -24.02 -11.49
N GLY A 52 38.78 -23.84 -11.00
CA GLY A 52 38.18 -24.64 -9.94
C GLY A 52 36.92 -25.31 -10.45
N GLU A 53 37.03 -26.57 -10.87
CA GLU A 53 35.88 -27.43 -11.13
C GLU A 53 35.26 -27.86 -9.79
N GLY A 54 34.35 -27.01 -9.29
CA GLY A 54 33.49 -27.31 -8.16
C GLY A 54 32.10 -27.66 -8.66
N GLU A 55 31.81 -28.95 -8.78
CA GLU A 55 30.44 -29.47 -8.91
C GLU A 55 29.75 -29.30 -7.54
N GLY A 56 29.37 -28.06 -7.24
CA GLY A 56 28.49 -27.75 -6.13
C GLY A 56 27.06 -27.91 -6.63
N GLU A 57 26.38 -28.96 -6.18
CA GLU A 57 24.92 -29.01 -6.24
C GLU A 57 24.41 -27.88 -5.35
N GLY A 58 24.20 -26.72 -5.96
CA GLY A 58 23.59 -25.57 -5.33
C GLY A 58 22.18 -25.97 -4.94
N GLU A 59 21.99 -26.27 -3.65
CA GLU A 59 20.67 -26.31 -3.05
C GLU A 59 20.04 -24.96 -3.37
N GLY A 60 19.05 -24.98 -4.27
CA GLY A 60 18.44 -23.78 -4.81
C GLY A 60 18.09 -22.87 -3.66
N GLU A 61 18.61 -21.64 -3.70
CA GLU A 61 18.19 -20.57 -2.82
C GLU A 61 16.68 -20.50 -2.96
N GLY A 62 15.98 -21.05 -1.96
CA GLY A 62 14.54 -21.06 -1.95
C GLY A 62 14.12 -19.62 -2.11
N GLU A 63 13.26 -19.37 -3.10
CA GLU A 63 12.58 -18.10 -3.30
C GLU A 63 11.91 -17.77 -1.96
N GLY A 64 12.63 -17.06 -1.10
CA GLY A 64 12.16 -16.69 0.22
C GLY A 64 10.92 -15.85 0.01
N GLU A 65 9.82 -16.25 0.62
CA GLU A 65 8.58 -15.48 0.58
C GLU A 65 8.89 -14.10 1.15
N ARG A 66 9.01 -13.08 0.28
CA ARG A 66 9.30 -11.71 0.72
C ARG A 66 8.22 -11.28 1.69
N GLY A 67 8.63 -10.67 2.78
CA GLY A 67 7.72 -10.15 3.78
C GLY A 67 6.96 -8.92 3.30
N TYR A 68 6.15 -8.36 4.20
CA TYR A 68 5.49 -7.08 4.02
C TYR A 68 5.74 -6.20 5.25
N CYS A 69 5.95 -4.90 5.02
CA CYS A 69 6.10 -3.96 6.11
C CYS A 69 4.77 -3.75 6.80
N THR A 70 4.75 -3.89 8.12
CA THR A 70 3.55 -3.63 8.92
C THR A 70 3.89 -2.91 10.20
N LYS A 71 2.94 -2.13 10.71
CA LYS A 71 3.12 -1.36 11.92
C LYS A 71 3.22 -2.28 13.13
N THR A 72 4.21 -2.04 13.98
CA THR A 72 4.37 -2.68 15.28
C THR A 72 3.44 -2.04 16.32
N CYS A 73 3.07 -2.80 17.34
CA CYS A 73 2.16 -2.35 18.38
C CYS A 73 2.44 -3.03 19.72
N GLY A 74 2.15 -2.32 20.81
CA GLY A 74 2.00 -2.92 22.13
C GLY A 74 0.54 -3.24 22.46
N VAL A 75 -0.39 -2.44 21.94
CA VAL A 75 -1.84 -2.59 22.06
C VAL A 75 -2.55 -2.19 20.77
N ALA A 76 -3.80 -2.65 20.58
CA ALA A 76 -4.58 -2.35 19.37
C ALA A 76 -4.77 -0.84 19.10
N ALA A 77 -4.78 0.00 20.14
CA ALA A 77 -4.87 1.46 19.99
C ALA A 77 -3.65 2.08 19.28
N ASP A 78 -2.49 1.42 19.29
CA ASP A 78 -1.28 1.92 18.62
C ASP A 78 -1.44 1.88 17.09
N CYS A 79 -2.30 0.99 16.58
CA CYS A 79 -2.61 0.82 15.17
C CYS A 79 -3.51 1.91 14.59
N CYS A 80 -4.08 2.75 15.44
CA CYS A 80 -5.19 3.63 15.07
C CYS A 80 -4.80 5.02 14.59
N ASN A 81 -3.51 5.40 14.68
CA ASN A 81 -3.02 6.74 14.33
C ASN A 81 -3.87 7.89 14.94
N GLY A 82 -4.45 7.67 16.13
CA GLY A 82 -5.30 8.63 16.82
C GLY A 82 -6.71 8.83 16.25
N VAL A 83 -7.16 7.99 15.32
CA VAL A 83 -8.51 8.03 14.76
C VAL A 83 -9.54 7.72 15.85
N ALA A 84 -10.54 8.59 16.00
CA ALA A 84 -11.62 8.40 16.98
C ALA A 84 -12.46 7.16 16.64
N GLY A 85 -12.76 6.33 17.65
CA GLY A 85 -13.50 5.08 17.47
C GLY A 85 -12.64 3.90 17.03
N CYS A 86 -11.31 4.05 17.03
CA CYS A 86 -10.37 2.96 16.79
C CYS A 86 -9.63 2.57 18.10
N PRO A 87 -9.46 1.27 18.40
CA PRO A 87 -9.95 0.13 17.64
C PRO A 87 -11.47 0.03 17.76
N GLY A 88 -12.13 -0.22 16.63
CA GLY A 88 -13.58 -0.47 16.54
C GLY A 88 -13.86 -1.95 16.28
N ASP A 89 -15.14 -2.30 16.17
CA ASP A 89 -15.57 -3.68 15.84
C ASP A 89 -15.91 -3.84 14.34
N GLU A 90 -15.90 -2.73 13.58
CA GLU A 90 -16.32 -2.68 12.18
C GLU A 90 -15.18 -2.14 11.29
N TYR A 91 -15.12 -2.64 10.05
CA TYR A 91 -14.23 -2.09 9.02
C TYR A 91 -14.54 -0.61 8.75
N PRO A 92 -13.53 0.26 8.52
CA PRO A 92 -12.09 0.01 8.44
C PRO A 92 -11.35 0.12 9.79
N LEU A 93 -12.07 0.30 10.90
CA LEU A 93 -11.48 0.63 12.22
C LEU A 93 -11.23 -0.59 13.10
N ASN A 94 -11.58 -1.80 12.64
CA ASN A 94 -11.33 -3.06 13.32
C ASN A 94 -9.85 -3.43 13.32
N TRP A 95 -9.05 -2.77 14.15
CA TRP A 95 -7.63 -3.05 14.32
C TRP A 95 -7.36 -3.89 15.56
N SER A 96 -6.44 -4.83 15.42
CA SER A 96 -5.94 -5.67 16.50
C SER A 96 -4.41 -5.61 16.57
N CYS A 97 -3.86 -5.86 17.76
CA CYS A 97 -2.42 -6.04 17.94
C CYS A 97 -2.15 -7.51 18.19
N ASP A 98 -1.69 -8.22 17.16
CA ASP A 98 -1.43 -9.65 17.19
C ASP A 98 0.08 -9.90 17.05
N ALA A 99 0.66 -10.63 18.01
CA ALA A 99 2.09 -10.91 18.06
C ALA A 99 3.03 -9.67 17.98
N GLY A 100 2.54 -8.49 18.37
CA GLY A 100 3.29 -7.24 18.28
C GLY A 100 3.14 -6.48 16.95
N PHE A 101 2.23 -6.92 16.08
CA PHE A 101 1.96 -6.33 14.77
C PHE A 101 0.49 -5.94 14.62
N CYS A 102 0.25 -4.83 13.95
CA CYS A 102 -1.07 -4.32 13.64
C CYS A 102 -1.71 -5.17 12.55
N ARG A 103 -2.79 -5.88 12.90
CA ARG A 103 -3.62 -6.59 11.93
C ARG A 103 -4.98 -5.92 11.81
N ASN A 104 -5.36 -5.60 10.58
CA ASN A 104 -6.72 -5.20 10.28
C ASN A 104 -7.60 -6.46 10.27
N GLY A 105 -8.75 -6.43 10.94
CA GLY A 105 -9.70 -7.53 10.95
C GLY A 105 -10.34 -7.80 9.58
N GLY A 106 -10.14 -6.89 8.62
CA GLY A 106 -10.71 -6.99 7.29
C GLY A 106 -12.20 -6.67 7.28
N CYS A 107 -12.79 -6.83 6.11
CA CYS A 107 -14.23 -6.74 5.91
C CYS A 107 -14.92 -8.11 6.13
N SER A 108 -16.16 -8.10 6.62
CA SER A 108 -16.96 -9.33 6.77
C SER A 108 -17.92 -9.56 5.61
N ASN A 109 -18.27 -8.50 4.86
CA ASN A 109 -19.23 -8.51 3.76
C ASN A 109 -19.03 -7.26 2.87
N ASP A 110 -19.68 -7.23 1.70
CA ASP A 110 -19.51 -6.14 0.72
C ASP A 110 -20.11 -4.81 1.20
N ASP A 111 -21.14 -4.83 2.07
CA ASP A 111 -21.76 -3.60 2.57
C ASP A 111 -20.75 -2.75 3.38
N GLU A 112 -19.82 -3.39 4.08
CA GLU A 112 -18.72 -2.74 4.80
C GLU A 112 -17.74 -2.02 3.86
N CYS A 113 -17.56 -2.51 2.63
CA CYS A 113 -16.64 -1.96 1.65
C CYS A 113 -17.18 -0.73 0.92
N THR A 114 -18.50 -0.58 0.87
CA THR A 114 -19.14 0.54 0.18
C THR A 114 -19.28 1.79 1.06
N PHE A 115 -18.90 1.72 2.35
CA PHE A 115 -19.14 2.79 3.33
C PHE A 115 -20.61 3.26 3.34
N GLY A 116 -21.55 2.32 3.29
CA GLY A 116 -22.98 2.61 3.20
C GLY A 116 -23.42 3.09 1.80
N GLY A 117 -22.78 2.58 0.74
CA GLY A 117 -23.07 2.92 -0.66
C GLY A 117 -22.44 4.21 -1.17
N VAL A 118 -21.48 4.78 -0.42
CA VAL A 118 -20.74 5.99 -0.85
C VAL A 118 -19.66 5.64 -1.87
N ILE A 119 -19.05 4.45 -1.75
CA ILE A 119 -18.02 3.95 -2.65
C ILE A 119 -18.62 2.77 -3.42
N GLU A 120 -18.75 2.92 -4.74
CA GLU A 120 -19.18 1.85 -5.63
C GLU A 120 -17.97 1.06 -6.13
N GLY A 121 -18.17 -0.21 -6.50
CA GLY A 121 -17.13 -1.04 -7.10
C GLY A 121 -16.14 -1.67 -6.12
N PHE A 122 -16.32 -1.53 -4.80
CA PHE A 122 -15.52 -2.20 -3.79
C PHE A 122 -16.29 -3.38 -3.19
N GLU A 123 -15.71 -4.57 -3.26
CA GLU A 123 -16.28 -5.80 -2.73
C GLU A 123 -15.29 -6.46 -1.77
N CYS A 124 -15.81 -7.30 -0.88
CA CYS A 124 -15.04 -7.92 0.19
C CYS A 124 -14.51 -9.29 -0.23
N HIS A 125 -13.23 -9.37 -0.61
CA HIS A 125 -12.62 -10.60 -1.12
C HIS A 125 -11.49 -11.13 -0.25
N PRO A 126 -11.31 -12.46 -0.17
CA PRO A 126 -10.16 -13.06 0.50
C PRO A 126 -8.87 -12.86 -0.33
N TRP A 127 -7.79 -12.45 0.32
CA TRP A 127 -6.46 -12.37 -0.25
C TRP A 127 -5.42 -12.72 0.82
N GLN A 128 -4.63 -13.75 0.55
CA GLN A 128 -3.64 -14.29 1.50
C GLN A 128 -4.27 -14.62 2.87
N GLY A 129 -5.47 -15.21 2.87
CA GLY A 129 -6.16 -15.64 4.09
C GLY A 129 -6.78 -14.54 4.95
N GLN A 130 -6.69 -13.27 4.53
CA GLN A 130 -7.41 -12.13 5.13
C GLN A 130 -8.43 -11.57 4.14
N ARG A 131 -9.43 -10.82 4.60
CA ARG A 131 -10.46 -10.23 3.73
C ARG A 131 -10.23 -8.74 3.55
N PHE A 132 -10.16 -8.28 2.31
CA PHE A 132 -9.93 -6.87 2.00
C PHE A 132 -11.04 -6.32 1.10
N CYS A 133 -11.33 -5.03 1.27
CA CYS A 133 -12.17 -4.29 0.35
C CYS A 133 -11.35 -3.93 -0.88
N MET A 134 -11.65 -4.57 -2.00
CA MET A 134 -10.89 -4.43 -3.24
C MET A 134 -11.76 -3.81 -4.33
N PRO A 135 -11.21 -2.89 -5.14
CA PRO A 135 -11.90 -2.39 -6.32
C PRO A 135 -11.98 -3.50 -7.38
N VAL A 136 -13.15 -4.12 -7.55
CA VAL A 136 -13.33 -5.22 -8.50
C VAL A 136 -13.33 -4.70 -9.94
N CYS A 137 -12.81 -5.51 -10.87
CA CYS A 137 -12.72 -5.12 -12.26
C CYS A 137 -13.04 -6.27 -13.22
N SER A 138 -13.64 -5.90 -14.35
CA SER A 138 -13.86 -6.76 -15.51
C SER A 138 -12.81 -6.50 -16.60
N GLY A 139 -12.23 -5.30 -16.63
CA GLY A 139 -11.13 -4.92 -17.49
C GLY A 139 -10.47 -3.60 -17.09
N GLN A 140 -9.47 -3.17 -17.87
CA GLN A 140 -8.71 -1.94 -17.62
C GLN A 140 -9.56 -0.67 -17.42
N PRO A 141 -10.67 -0.45 -18.17
CA PRO A 141 -11.47 0.76 -17.99
C PRO A 141 -12.03 0.95 -16.59
N ASP A 142 -12.28 -0.14 -15.85
CA ASP A 142 -12.78 -0.06 -14.47
C ASP A 142 -11.67 0.47 -13.52
N CYS A 143 -10.41 0.13 -13.82
CA CYS A 143 -9.25 0.54 -13.04
C CYS A 143 -8.80 1.97 -13.35
N ASP A 144 -8.94 2.41 -14.60
CA ASP A 144 -8.65 3.79 -15.00
C ASP A 144 -9.51 4.82 -14.23
N GLU A 145 -10.68 4.41 -13.75
CA GLU A 145 -11.56 5.25 -12.89
C GLU A 145 -11.08 5.30 -11.43
N VAL A 146 -10.43 4.24 -10.94
CA VAL A 146 -9.90 4.13 -9.57
C VAL A 146 -8.55 4.84 -9.46
N SER A 147 -7.62 4.50 -10.36
CA SER A 147 -6.28 5.09 -10.44
C SER A 147 -5.67 4.85 -11.82
N PRO A 148 -5.09 5.87 -12.46
CA PRO A 148 -4.49 5.73 -13.80
C PRO A 148 -3.29 4.77 -13.84
N ASP A 149 -2.68 4.49 -12.69
CA ASP A 149 -1.51 3.59 -12.56
C ASP A 149 -1.91 2.17 -12.12
N SER A 150 -3.20 1.92 -11.93
CA SER A 150 -3.72 0.60 -11.56
C SER A 150 -4.04 -0.23 -12.80
N SER A 151 -3.97 -1.55 -12.66
CA SER A 151 -4.32 -2.48 -13.73
C SER A 151 -5.26 -3.57 -13.23
N CYS A 152 -6.10 -4.08 -14.14
CA CYS A 152 -7.05 -5.16 -13.82
C CYS A 152 -6.37 -6.54 -13.81
N GLU A 153 -5.21 -6.68 -13.18
CA GLU A 153 -4.42 -7.92 -13.21
C GLU A 153 -4.33 -8.59 -11.83
N GLY A 154 -4.76 -7.91 -10.77
CA GLY A 154 -4.89 -8.51 -9.45
C GLY A 154 -5.95 -9.62 -9.45
N GLU A 155 -5.67 -10.72 -8.75
CA GLU A 155 -6.61 -11.83 -8.55
C GLU A 155 -6.64 -12.21 -7.06
N ALA A 156 -7.84 -12.22 -6.48
CA ALA A 156 -8.10 -12.61 -5.10
C ALA A 156 -8.09 -14.15 -4.96
N ASP A 157 -8.07 -14.67 -3.73
CA ASP A 157 -8.02 -16.12 -3.46
C ASP A 157 -9.27 -16.87 -3.98
N ASP A 158 -10.38 -16.14 -4.24
CA ASP A 158 -11.61 -16.68 -4.82
C ASP A 158 -11.70 -16.51 -6.36
N GLY A 159 -10.64 -16.02 -7.00
CA GLY A 159 -10.56 -15.79 -8.44
C GLY A 159 -11.18 -14.47 -8.91
N GLN A 160 -11.66 -13.61 -8.00
CA GLN A 160 -12.14 -12.29 -8.37
C GLN A 160 -10.99 -11.40 -8.82
N ARG A 161 -11.14 -10.77 -9.99
CA ARG A 161 -10.18 -9.77 -10.48
C ARG A 161 -10.42 -8.42 -9.83
N PHE A 162 -9.33 -7.73 -9.49
CA PHE A 162 -9.35 -6.41 -8.87
C PHE A 162 -8.28 -5.49 -9.45
N CYS A 163 -8.47 -4.18 -9.27
CA CYS A 163 -7.50 -3.18 -9.66
C CYS A 163 -6.33 -3.16 -8.68
N ALA A 164 -5.17 -3.61 -9.13
CA ALA A 164 -3.93 -3.60 -8.37
C ALA A 164 -3.00 -2.52 -8.93
N THR A 165 -2.32 -1.81 -8.03
CA THR A 165 -1.18 -0.97 -8.39
C THR A 165 0.08 -1.79 -8.20
N PHE A 166 0.90 -1.86 -9.24
CA PHE A 166 2.20 -2.52 -9.19
C PHE A 166 3.29 -1.46 -9.08
N CYS A 167 4.27 -1.70 -8.22
CA CYS A 167 5.44 -0.84 -8.12
C CYS A 167 6.35 -1.04 -9.34
N GLN A 168 7.03 0.03 -9.76
CA GLN A 168 8.11 0.02 -10.74
C GLN A 168 9.44 0.40 -10.09
N VAL A 169 9.38 1.25 -9.07
CA VAL A 169 10.49 1.70 -8.24
C VAL A 169 10.12 1.62 -6.76
N ASP A 170 11.12 1.65 -5.89
CA ASP A 170 10.92 1.53 -4.43
C ASP A 170 10.06 2.69 -3.87
N ASP A 171 10.14 3.87 -4.49
CA ASP A 171 9.31 5.02 -4.11
C ASP A 171 7.81 4.76 -4.29
N ASP A 172 7.41 3.84 -5.18
CA ASP A 172 6.00 3.48 -5.40
C ASP A 172 5.42 2.66 -4.24
N CYS A 173 6.27 2.20 -3.32
CA CYS A 173 5.85 1.40 -2.18
C CYS A 173 5.39 2.23 -0.96
N ASP A 174 5.48 3.57 -1.03
CA ASP A 174 5.03 4.48 0.04
C ASP A 174 5.58 4.11 1.44
N GLY A 175 6.80 3.56 1.49
CA GLY A 175 7.46 3.08 2.70
C GLY A 175 7.06 1.69 3.18
N GLY A 176 6.21 1.00 2.42
CA GLY A 176 5.80 -0.39 2.60
C GLY A 176 6.83 -1.44 2.17
N GLY A 177 8.07 -1.03 1.89
CA GLY A 177 9.19 -1.92 1.53
C GLY A 177 9.92 -1.49 0.25
N THR A 178 10.62 -2.45 -0.36
CA THR A 178 11.27 -2.33 -1.67
C THR A 178 10.40 -2.94 -2.76
N CYS A 179 10.52 -2.41 -3.97
CA CYS A 179 9.78 -2.90 -5.10
C CYS A 179 10.44 -4.15 -5.69
N ASP A 180 9.74 -5.28 -5.65
CA ASP A 180 10.12 -6.44 -6.45
C ASP A 180 9.71 -6.21 -7.92
N ARG A 181 10.68 -5.84 -8.75
CA ARG A 181 10.45 -5.60 -10.19
C ARG A 181 10.03 -6.84 -10.97
N ALA A 182 10.22 -8.05 -10.44
CA ALA A 182 9.79 -9.27 -11.10
C ALA A 182 8.28 -9.50 -10.93
N THR A 183 7.75 -9.18 -9.75
CA THR A 183 6.33 -9.38 -9.41
C THR A 183 5.52 -8.08 -9.43
N GLY A 184 6.18 -6.92 -9.44
CA GLY A 184 5.56 -5.60 -9.27
C GLY A 184 5.00 -5.38 -7.87
N LEU A 185 5.36 -6.20 -6.88
CA LEU A 185 4.84 -6.11 -5.51
C LEU A 185 5.85 -5.47 -4.57
N CYS A 186 5.34 -4.65 -3.66
CA CYS A 186 6.12 -4.14 -2.54
C CYS A 186 6.30 -5.23 -1.48
N GLY A 187 7.53 -5.39 -1.01
CA GLY A 187 7.88 -6.33 0.04
C GLY A 187 9.16 -5.95 0.76
N CYS A 188 9.49 -6.69 1.80
CA CYS A 188 10.69 -6.49 2.60
C CYS A 188 11.38 -7.82 2.86
N ASP A 189 12.70 -7.78 3.00
CA ASP A 189 13.50 -8.92 3.43
C ASP A 189 13.84 -8.81 4.93
N ASP A 190 13.97 -7.58 5.43
CA ASP A 190 14.08 -7.29 6.86
C ASP A 190 13.47 -5.92 7.24
N GLY A 191 13.45 -5.62 8.54
CA GLY A 191 12.85 -4.39 9.06
C GLY A 191 13.53 -3.09 8.59
N ALA A 192 14.76 -3.13 8.07
CA ALA A 192 15.43 -1.95 7.53
C ALA A 192 14.87 -1.52 6.17
N ASP A 193 14.18 -2.42 5.45
CA ASP A 193 13.48 -2.10 4.20
C ASP A 193 12.20 -1.27 4.46
N CYS A 194 11.71 -1.27 5.70
CA CYS A 194 10.52 -0.53 6.09
C CYS A 194 10.90 0.89 6.53
N THR A 195 10.54 1.89 5.73
CA THR A 195 10.98 3.28 5.98
C THR A 195 10.03 4.06 6.88
N GLU A 196 8.80 3.56 7.09
CA GLU A 196 7.86 4.16 8.01
C GLU A 196 8.26 3.91 9.48
N PRO A 197 8.13 4.92 10.36
CA PRO A 197 8.42 4.74 11.78
C PRO A 197 7.49 3.69 12.40
N ASP A 198 8.03 2.94 13.35
CA ASP A 198 7.32 1.88 14.07
C ASP A 198 6.81 0.76 13.14
N THR A 199 7.40 0.57 11.96
CA THR A 199 7.13 -0.59 11.08
C THR A 199 8.28 -1.61 11.12
N ASP A 200 7.96 -2.87 10.86
CA ASP A 200 8.93 -3.96 10.76
C ASP A 200 8.43 -4.99 9.75
N CYS A 201 9.36 -5.81 9.25
CA CYS A 201 9.09 -6.75 8.18
C CYS A 201 8.43 -8.02 8.72
N GLN A 202 7.26 -8.36 8.19
CA GLN A 202 6.56 -9.60 8.52
C GLN A 202 6.64 -10.61 7.39
N PRO A 203 7.01 -11.87 7.66
CA PRO A 203 6.90 -12.92 6.65
C PRO A 203 5.43 -13.06 6.23
N ARG A 204 5.21 -13.34 4.94
CA ARG A 204 3.88 -13.58 4.37
C ARG A 204 3.30 -14.92 4.83
#